data_AF-A0A3C1WCA5-F1
#
_entry.id   AF-A0A3C1WCA5-F1
#
_cell.length_a   1.000
_cell.length_b   1.000
_cell.length_c   1.000
_cell.angle_alpha   90.00
_cell.angle_beta   90.00
_cell.angle_gamma   90.00
#
_symmetry.space_group_name_H-M   'P 1'
#
loop_
_entity.id
_entity.type
_entity.pdbx_description
1 polymer ?
#
loop_
_entity_poly.entity_id
_entity_poly.type
_entity_poly.pdbx_seq_one_letter_code
_entity_poly.pdbx_strand_id
1 'polypeptide(L)'
;MVNLNINEIFYSLQGEAREVGLPTVFVRLTGCPLRCTYCDTEYAFKGNNMLSIDEILSKVKQYNTRYVCVTGGEPLAQIDCHVLLDALIKDDYQVSLETSGSIDIGAVNSGVSIVMDVKTPSSNESKHN
;
A
#
# COMPACT_ATOMS: atom_id res chain seq x y z
N MET A 1 -8.21 9.49 16.94
CA MET A 1 -7.27 8.40 16.60
C MET A 1 -7.51 8.05 15.16
N VAL A 2 -6.45 8.04 14.36
CA VAL A 2 -6.48 7.74 12.91
C VAL A 2 -6.50 6.22 12.73
N ASN A 3 -7.41 5.71 11.90
CA ASN A 3 -7.55 4.28 11.62
C ASN A 3 -7.57 4.02 10.12
N LEU A 4 -6.98 2.90 9.70
CA LEU A 4 -7.01 2.41 8.33
C LEU A 4 -7.76 1.08 8.27
N ASN A 5 -8.50 0.87 7.18
CA ASN A 5 -9.13 -0.41 6.90
C ASN A 5 -8.12 -1.34 6.22
N ILE A 6 -7.69 -2.38 6.92
CA ILE A 6 -6.60 -3.26 6.52
C ILE A 6 -7.16 -4.60 6.04
N ASN A 7 -6.82 -4.99 4.81
CA ASN A 7 -7.17 -6.30 4.29
C ASN A 7 -6.28 -7.39 4.91
N GLU A 8 -4.96 -7.21 4.85
CA GLU A 8 -3.99 -8.15 5.40
C GLU A 8 -2.66 -7.46 5.73
N ILE A 9 -1.92 -8.03 6.70
CA ILE A 9 -0.51 -7.70 6.96
C ILE A 9 0.24 -9.02 7.03
N PHE A 10 1.25 -9.18 6.17
CA PHE A 10 1.99 -10.44 6.07
C PHE A 10 3.45 -10.19 5.68
N TYR A 11 4.30 -11.20 5.89
CA TYR A 11 5.73 -11.15 5.61
C TYR A 11 6.09 -12.15 4.51
N SER A 12 6.73 -11.67 3.45
CA SER A 12 7.10 -12.48 2.27
C SER A 12 8.34 -11.87 1.60
N LEU A 13 8.63 -12.27 0.37
CA LEU A 13 9.60 -11.60 -0.52
C LEU A 13 8.86 -10.66 -1.47
N GLN A 14 9.42 -9.48 -1.77
CA GLN A 14 8.89 -8.62 -2.82
C GLN A 14 9.02 -9.30 -4.19
N GLY A 15 7.92 -9.38 -4.91
CA GLY A 15 7.83 -10.05 -6.21
C GLY A 15 8.11 -9.13 -7.39
N GLU A 16 8.03 -7.81 -7.21
CA GLU A 16 8.09 -6.84 -8.30
C GLU A 16 8.99 -5.62 -8.02
N ALA A 17 9.17 -4.80 -9.05
CA ALA A 17 9.88 -3.51 -9.01
C ALA A 17 11.32 -3.59 -8.48
N ARG A 18 11.77 -2.56 -7.75
CA ARG A 18 13.17 -2.34 -7.38
C ARG A 18 13.64 -3.26 -6.25
N GLU A 19 12.74 -3.61 -5.33
CA GLU A 19 13.04 -4.41 -4.14
C GLU A 19 12.82 -5.92 -4.34
N VAL A 20 12.70 -6.38 -5.60
CA VAL A 20 12.50 -7.80 -5.93
C VAL A 20 13.44 -8.74 -5.16
N GLY A 21 12.86 -9.79 -4.57
CA GLY A 21 13.58 -10.80 -3.81
C GLY A 21 13.96 -10.40 -2.37
N LEU A 22 13.73 -9.15 -1.96
CA LEU A 22 14.01 -8.72 -0.59
C LEU A 22 12.87 -9.13 0.36
N PRO A 23 13.18 -9.55 1.60
CA PRO A 23 12.15 -9.82 2.60
C PRO A 23 11.42 -8.54 3.00
N THR A 24 10.10 -8.54 2.87
CA THR A 24 9.26 -7.34 2.99
C THR A 24 8.00 -7.66 3.76
N VAL A 25 7.61 -6.74 4.66
CA VAL A 25 6.27 -6.75 5.25
C VAL A 25 5.32 -6.02 4.31
N PHE A 26 4.25 -6.69 3.91
CA PHE A 26 3.18 -6.09 3.12
C PHE A 26 2.08 -5.60 4.05
N VAL A 27 1.68 -4.35 3.90
CA VAL A 27 0.51 -3.77 4.54
C VAL A 27 -0.51 -3.49 3.45
N ARG A 28 -1.45 -4.42 3.27
CA ARG A 28 -2.49 -4.33 2.24
C ARG A 28 -3.73 -3.63 2.80
N LEU A 29 -4.02 -2.42 2.32
CA LEU A 29 -5.21 -1.67 2.64
C LEU A 29 -6.43 -2.24 1.89
N THR A 30 -7.62 -1.94 2.38
CA THR A 30 -8.90 -2.32 1.76
C THR A 30 -9.45 -1.18 0.92
N GLY A 31 -10.06 -1.53 -0.22
CA GLY A 31 -10.78 -0.60 -1.09
C GLY A 31 -9.95 -0.10 -2.27
N CYS A 32 -10.60 0.06 -3.42
CA CYS A 32 -10.04 0.66 -4.62
C CYS A 32 -11.16 1.41 -5.35
N PRO A 33 -10.94 2.61 -5.91
CA PRO A 33 -11.93 3.27 -6.75
C PRO A 33 -12.03 2.64 -8.15
N LEU A 34 -11.00 1.90 -8.59
CA LEU A 34 -10.93 1.28 -9.92
C LEU A 34 -11.50 -0.15 -9.92
N ARG A 35 -12.00 -0.62 -11.06
CA ARG A 35 -12.44 -1.99 -11.31
C ARG A 35 -11.74 -2.54 -12.56
N CYS A 36 -10.41 -2.55 -12.50
CA CYS A 36 -9.58 -3.08 -13.57
C CYS A 36 -10.02 -4.51 -13.94
N THR A 37 -10.25 -4.75 -15.22
CA THR A 37 -10.70 -6.05 -15.75
C THR A 37 -9.78 -7.23 -15.45
N TYR A 38 -8.50 -6.96 -15.20
CA TYR A 38 -7.46 -7.96 -14.92
C TYR A 38 -6.93 -7.87 -13.48
N CYS A 39 -7.70 -7.30 -12.55
CA CYS A 39 -7.28 -7.24 -11.15
C CYS A 39 -7.17 -8.66 -10.58
N ASP A 40 -5.99 -9.04 -10.10
CA ASP A 40 -5.73 -10.32 -9.43
C ASP A 40 -6.06 -10.29 -7.93
N THR A 41 -6.28 -9.09 -7.37
CA THR A 41 -6.46 -8.83 -5.94
C THR A 41 -7.85 -8.24 -5.66
N GLU A 42 -8.89 -8.70 -6.36
CA GLU A 42 -10.27 -8.20 -6.17
C GLU A 42 -10.79 -8.41 -4.74
N TYR A 43 -10.24 -9.40 -4.03
CA TYR A 43 -10.56 -9.68 -2.63
C TYR A 43 -10.22 -8.51 -1.70
N ALA A 44 -9.30 -7.61 -2.10
CA ALA A 44 -8.96 -6.41 -1.34
C ALA A 44 -9.97 -5.26 -1.52
N PHE A 45 -10.97 -5.38 -2.41
CA PHE A 45 -11.98 -4.34 -2.59
C PHE A 45 -12.95 -4.21 -1.41
N LYS A 46 -13.05 -5.25 -0.58
CA LYS A 46 -13.98 -5.32 0.55
C LYS A 46 -13.26 -5.87 1.78
N GLY A 47 -13.70 -5.40 2.94
CA GLY A 47 -13.08 -5.70 4.23
C GLY A 47 -13.55 -4.67 5.24
N ASN A 48 -13.57 -5.04 6.50
CA ASN A 48 -13.91 -4.12 7.59
C ASN A 48 -13.07 -4.48 8.82
N ASN A 49 -11.79 -4.18 8.73
CA ASN A 49 -10.81 -4.42 9.78
C ASN A 49 -10.05 -3.12 10.02
N MET A 50 -10.67 -2.26 10.83
CA MET A 50 -10.10 -0.97 11.20
C MET A 50 -9.00 -1.17 12.22
N LEU A 51 -7.77 -0.81 11.85
CA LEU A 51 -6.62 -0.81 12.74
C LEU A 51 -6.09 0.62 12.89
N SER A 52 -5.71 0.98 14.11
CA SER A 52 -4.96 2.20 14.37
C SER A 52 -3.54 2.11 13.81
N ILE A 53 -2.90 3.26 13.59
CA ILE A 53 -1.51 3.32 13.14
C ILE A 53 -0.58 2.54 14.10
N ASP A 54 -0.78 2.68 15.40
CA ASP A 54 0.04 2.00 16.41
C ASP A 54 -0.11 0.47 16.35
N GLU A 55 -1.32 -0.04 16.10
CA GLU A 55 -1.55 -1.48 15.91
C GLU A 55 -0.89 -2.00 14.64
N ILE A 56 -0.92 -1.23 13.54
CA ILE A 56 -0.25 -1.58 12.28
C ILE A 56 1.26 -1.64 12.50
N LEU A 57 1.85 -0.60 13.08
CA LEU A 57 3.29 -0.56 13.40
C LEU A 57 3.70 -1.71 14.33
N SER A 58 2.88 -2.03 15.33
CA SER A 58 3.13 -3.15 16.23
C SER A 58 3.09 -4.51 15.54
N LYS A 59 2.29 -4.66 14.47
CA LYS A 59 2.29 -5.86 13.62
C LYS A 59 3.54 -5.91 12.72
N VAL A 60 3.90 -4.79 12.09
CA VAL A 60 5.11 -4.69 11.25
C VAL A 60 6.37 -5.04 12.05
N LYS A 61 6.51 -4.51 13.27
CA LYS A 61 7.67 -4.72 14.16
C LYS A 61 7.91 -6.17 14.58
N GLN A 62 6.97 -7.08 14.35
CA GLN A 62 7.13 -8.51 14.66
C GLN A 62 8.04 -9.22 13.67
N TYR A 63 8.33 -8.63 12.52
CA TYR A 63 9.10 -9.24 11.45
C TYR A 63 10.52 -8.67 11.36
N ASN A 64 11.49 -9.53 11.08
CA ASN A 64 12.91 -9.15 10.99
C ASN A 64 13.29 -8.63 9.60
N THR A 65 12.76 -7.46 9.23
CA THR A 65 13.15 -6.74 8.02
C THR A 65 13.02 -5.23 8.21
N ARG A 66 13.69 -4.47 7.34
CA ARG A 66 13.53 -3.01 7.23
C ARG A 66 12.62 -2.60 6.07
N TYR A 67 12.18 -3.53 5.22
CA TYR A 67 11.38 -3.21 4.04
C TYR A 67 9.88 -3.39 4.33
N VAL A 68 9.11 -2.36 4.00
CA VAL A 68 7.65 -2.37 4.11
C VAL A 68 7.05 -1.89 2.79
N CYS A 69 6.15 -2.70 2.22
CA CYS A 69 5.35 -2.31 1.08
C CYS A 69 3.93 -2.00 1.53
N VAL A 70 3.48 -0.77 1.35
CA VAL A 70 2.08 -0.36 1.55
C VAL A 70 1.37 -0.44 0.19
N THR A 71 0.31 -1.25 0.13
CA THR A 71 -0.38 -1.63 -1.13
C THR A 71 -1.88 -1.86 -0.89
N GLY A 72 -2.66 -2.19 -1.92
CA GLY A 72 -4.03 -2.72 -1.87
C GLY A 72 -5.17 -1.77 -1.45
N GLY A 73 -6.41 -2.01 -1.89
CA GLY A 73 -6.66 -1.88 -3.31
C GLY A 73 -5.91 -0.64 -3.81
N GLU A 74 -6.47 0.56 -3.78
CA GLU A 74 -5.67 1.79 -3.94
C GLU A 74 -5.37 2.38 -2.55
N PRO A 75 -4.11 2.35 -2.06
CA PRO A 75 -3.80 2.79 -0.69
C PRO A 75 -4.20 4.25 -0.43
N LEU A 76 -3.95 5.13 -1.41
CA LEU A 76 -4.23 6.56 -1.30
C LEU A 76 -5.73 6.88 -1.31
N ALA A 77 -6.59 5.89 -1.59
CA ALA A 77 -8.05 6.05 -1.45
C ALA A 77 -8.47 6.18 0.02
N GLN A 78 -7.61 5.79 0.97
CA GLN A 78 -7.77 6.10 2.38
C GLN A 78 -6.86 7.29 2.72
N ILE A 79 -7.45 8.47 2.95
CA ILE A 79 -6.71 9.74 3.17
C ILE A 79 -5.64 9.63 4.27
N ASP A 80 -5.90 8.81 5.28
CA ASP A 80 -5.02 8.58 6.41
C ASP A 80 -3.79 7.69 6.08
N CYS A 81 -3.69 7.18 4.84
CA CYS A 81 -2.56 6.37 4.37
C CYS A 81 -1.23 7.14 4.50
N HIS A 82 -1.25 8.45 4.23
CA HIS A 82 -0.08 9.31 4.40
C HIS A 82 0.49 9.27 5.83
N VAL A 83 -0.38 9.17 6.83
CA VAL A 83 0.03 9.07 8.25
C VAL A 83 0.79 7.78 8.52
N LEU A 84 0.36 6.66 7.91
CA LEU A 84 1.08 5.39 8.01
C LEU A 84 2.45 5.46 7.33
N LEU A 85 2.51 6.02 6.11
CA LEU A 85 3.76 6.17 5.37
C LEU A 85 4.78 7.01 6.15
N ASP A 86 4.36 8.14 6.70
CA ASP A 86 5.20 9.01 7.52
C ASP A 86 5.69 8.31 8.80
N ALA A 87 4.81 7.56 9.46
CA ALA A 87 5.16 6.85 10.67
C ALA A 87 6.19 5.74 10.42
N LEU A 88 6.07 5.02 9.29
CA LEU A 88 7.03 3.99 8.89
C LEU A 88 8.40 4.60 8.55
N ILE A 89 8.44 5.70 7.80
CA ILE A 89 9.69 6.43 7.51
C ILE A 89 10.35 6.93 8.80
N LYS A 90 9.57 7.47 9.73
CA LYS A 90 10.07 7.94 11.02
C LYS A 90 10.69 6.81 11.86
N ASP A 91 10.18 5.59 11.73
CA ASP A 91 10.68 4.38 12.40
C ASP A 91 11.85 3.70 11.63
N ASP A 92 12.49 4.41 10.69
CA ASP A 92 13.67 3.97 9.92
C ASP A 92 13.42 2.77 8.98
N TYR A 93 12.16 2.57 8.56
CA TYR A 93 11.83 1.60 7.50
C TYR A 93 12.13 2.17 6.10
N GLN A 94 12.49 1.27 5.19
CA GLN A 94 12.50 1.48 3.75
C GLN A 94 11.10 1.18 3.22
N VAL A 95 10.37 2.22 2.82
CA VAL A 95 8.94 2.12 2.48
C VAL A 95 8.75 2.21 0.98
N SER A 96 8.03 1.25 0.40
CA SER A 96 7.48 1.35 -0.95
C SER A 96 5.96 1.53 -0.91
N LEU A 97 5.43 2.39 -1.78
CA LEU A 97 4.00 2.56 -2.01
C LEU A 97 3.67 2.05 -3.41
N GLU A 98 2.82 1.03 -3.49
CA GLU A 98 2.26 0.55 -4.75
C GLU A 98 0.90 1.22 -5.01
N THR A 99 0.83 2.02 -6.08
CA THR A 99 -0.36 2.83 -6.42
C THR A 99 -0.66 2.78 -7.92
N SER A 100 -1.92 2.96 -8.28
CA SER A 100 -2.32 3.14 -9.69
C SER A 100 -1.95 4.51 -10.25
N GLY A 101 -1.68 5.49 -9.39
CA GLY A 101 -1.53 6.90 -9.77
C GLY A 101 -2.85 7.65 -9.97
N SER A 102 -4.00 6.99 -9.79
CA SER A 102 -5.34 7.61 -9.93
C SER A 102 -5.68 8.65 -8.87
N ILE A 103 -4.87 8.74 -7.82
CA ILE A 103 -4.97 9.73 -6.74
C ILE A 103 -3.63 10.46 -6.66
N ASP A 104 -3.69 11.78 -6.41
CA ASP A 104 -2.51 12.63 -6.37
C ASP A 104 -1.47 12.13 -5.35
N ILE A 105 -0.25 11.92 -5.84
CA ILE A 105 0.89 11.47 -5.06
C ILE A 105 1.71 12.65 -4.49
N GLY A 106 1.35 13.90 -4.79
CA GLY A 106 2.12 15.09 -4.40
C GLY A 106 2.30 15.27 -2.90
N ALA A 107 1.41 14.69 -2.08
CA ALA A 107 1.50 14.69 -0.62
C ALA A 107 2.23 13.48 -0.04
N VAL A 108 2.73 12.56 -0.87
CA VAL A 108 3.50 11.40 -0.40
C VAL A 108 4.89 11.86 0.06
N ASN A 109 5.31 11.36 1.21
CA ASN A 109 6.62 11.64 1.79
C ASN A 109 7.74 11.28 0.80
N SER A 110 8.72 12.17 0.63
CA SER A 110 9.82 11.99 -0.33
C SER A 110 10.77 10.83 0.01
N GLY A 111 10.72 10.31 1.23
CA GLY A 111 11.43 9.09 1.63
C GLY A 111 10.77 7.79 1.15
N VAL A 112 9.53 7.84 0.65
CA VAL A 112 8.80 6.67 0.14
C VAL A 112 9.17 6.42 -1.32
N SER A 113 9.51 5.17 -1.65
CA SER A 113 9.68 4.70 -3.03
C SER A 113 8.30 4.52 -3.67
N ILE A 114 7.95 5.34 -4.65
CA ILE A 114 6.66 5.23 -5.34
C ILE A 114 6.79 4.24 -6.49
N VAL A 115 6.08 3.13 -6.39
CA VAL A 115 5.90 2.14 -7.46
C VAL A 115 4.54 2.40 -8.09
N MET A 116 4.54 3.09 -9.23
CA MET A 116 3.32 3.44 -9.94
C MET A 116 3.04 2.46 -11.06
N ASP A 117 1.91 1.78 -10.98
CA ASP A 117 1.40 0.88 -12.02
C ASP A 117 0.20 1.53 -12.74
N VAL A 118 0.52 2.35 -13.74
CA VAL A 118 -0.44 3.07 -14.59
C VAL A 118 -1.32 2.07 -15.34
N LYS A 119 -2.63 2.26 -15.27
CA LYS A 119 -3.57 1.27 -15.81
C LYS A 119 -3.72 1.44 -17.32
N THR A 120 -3.33 0.42 -18.07
CA THR A 120 -3.40 0.42 -19.54
C THR A 120 -4.86 0.42 -20.04
N PRO A 121 -5.16 0.77 -21.30
CA PRO A 121 -6.53 0.75 -21.83
C PRO A 121 -7.27 -0.57 -21.64
N SER A 122 -6.55 -1.70 -21.65
CA SER A 122 -7.15 -3.03 -21.44
C SER A 122 -7.79 -3.21 -20.06
N SER A 123 -7.44 -2.37 -19.08
CA SER A 123 -8.05 -2.36 -17.73
C SER A 123 -9.49 -1.86 -17.74
N ASN A 124 -9.90 -1.16 -18.80
CA ASN A 124 -11.09 -0.29 -18.85
C ASN A 124 -11.08 0.90 -17.87
N GLU A 125 -9.96 1.15 -17.19
CA GLU A 125 -9.83 2.21 -16.18
C GLU A 125 -8.78 3.27 -16.52
N SER A 126 -8.12 3.18 -17.69
CA SER A 126 -7.06 4.13 -18.10
C SER A 126 -7.46 5.61 -18.17
N LYS A 127 -8.77 5.92 -18.18
CA LYS A 127 -9.31 7.28 -18.08
C LYS A 127 -9.10 7.93 -16.70
N HIS A 128 -8.68 7.14 -15.71
CA HIS A 128 -8.41 7.55 -14.34
C HIS A 128 -6.93 7.76 -14.04
N ASN A 129 -6.03 7.59 -15.03
CA ASN A 129 -4.60 7.85 -14.87
C ASN A 129 -4.30 9.36 -14.79
#